data_AF-A6TN38-F1
#
_entry.id   AF-A6TN38-F1
#
_cell.length_a   1.000
_cell.length_b   1.000
_cell.length_c   1.000
_cell.angle_alpha   90.00
_cell.angle_beta   90.00
_cell.angle_gamma   90.00
#
_symmetry.space_group_name_H-M   'P 1'
#
loop_
_entity.id
_entity.type
_entity.pdbx_description
1 polymer ?
#
loop_
_entity_poly.entity_id
_entity_poly.type
_entity_poly.pdbx_seq_one_letter_code
_entity_poly.pdbx_strand_id
1 'polypeptide(L)'
;MKCIVPIQNLVIEEIIELDDAILVPAHVYQYTEIYRDFYEEEASLVSKVFDILNNCTLGYKSQFTDFVTAIIDYPVTKEQFENTVPLKDFYLLERICTKVDRCLDKIRLKKCYFGNKELLPGIAGVIGNYQRGFVIDMNSNLMRDMLGHVYKTFSIPGIGLDFDSYDLDNDEKFDTLFMTDRTDEVFLSCRSAIARINEAYYFNNYNAAFVYLMSTLEMLASDEYMQFKKVKTNIAAFIASNKSDYHKTCELLRNISEDIRTEIVHNGKSIYDLVSSEQELIKLFGFIVDTITTYCENVIDTGITNFNDLKEARKTKIESF
;
A
#
# COMPACT_ATOMS: atom_id res chain seq x y z
N MET A 1 -9.46 22.80 1.62
CA MET A 1 -10.39 22.00 0.79
C MET A 1 -10.10 20.54 1.07
N LYS A 2 -11.08 19.66 0.95
CA LYS A 2 -10.93 18.22 1.17
C LYS A 2 -11.16 17.46 -0.13
N CYS A 3 -10.56 16.29 -0.25
CA CYS A 3 -10.84 15.35 -1.33
C CYS A 3 -11.40 14.05 -0.76
N ILE A 4 -12.52 13.60 -1.32
CA ILE A 4 -13.11 12.28 -1.04
C ILE A 4 -12.75 11.34 -2.18
N VAL A 5 -12.11 10.23 -1.84
CA VAL A 5 -11.67 9.20 -2.77
C VAL A 5 -12.38 7.90 -2.43
N PRO A 6 -13.28 7.41 -3.29
CA PRO A 6 -14.00 6.16 -3.05
C PRO A 6 -13.10 4.94 -3.24
N ILE A 7 -13.36 3.86 -2.49
CA ILE A 7 -12.64 2.60 -2.53
C ILE A 7 -13.67 1.47 -2.67
N GLN A 8 -13.65 0.78 -3.81
CA GLN A 8 -14.53 -0.38 -4.03
C GLN A 8 -14.02 -1.59 -3.26
N ASN A 9 -14.87 -2.62 -3.07
CA ASN A 9 -14.47 -3.92 -2.50
C ASN A 9 -13.75 -3.81 -1.14
N LEU A 10 -14.04 -2.77 -0.36
CA LEU A 10 -13.56 -2.60 1.01
C LEU A 10 -14.79 -2.39 1.89
N VAL A 11 -14.85 -3.12 3.00
CA VAL A 11 -15.85 -2.99 4.04
C VAL A 11 -15.13 -2.68 5.33
N ILE A 12 -15.60 -1.64 6.02
CA ILE A 12 -15.17 -1.27 7.36
C ILE A 12 -16.41 -0.96 8.19
N GLU A 13 -16.36 -1.23 9.49
CA GLU A 13 -17.49 -1.01 10.41
C GLU A 13 -17.47 0.35 11.10
N GLU A 14 -16.32 1.02 11.13
CA GLU A 14 -16.17 2.31 11.81
C GLU A 14 -15.27 3.28 11.03
N ILE A 15 -15.21 4.52 11.50
CA ILE A 15 -14.35 5.55 10.93
C ILE A 15 -12.93 5.32 11.45
N ILE A 16 -11.98 5.18 10.53
CA ILE A 16 -10.59 4.81 10.87
C ILE A 16 -9.64 5.89 10.33
N GLU A 17 -8.75 6.40 11.16
CA GLU A 17 -7.65 7.25 10.73
C GLU A 17 -6.42 6.39 10.38
N LEU A 18 -5.92 6.54 9.16
CA LEU A 18 -4.78 5.81 8.61
C LEU A 18 -3.85 6.77 7.88
N ASP A 19 -2.67 6.99 8.45
CA ASP A 19 -1.69 7.95 7.97
C ASP A 19 -2.34 9.33 7.72
N ASP A 20 -2.41 9.76 6.46
CA ASP A 20 -2.95 11.05 6.03
C ASP A 20 -4.44 10.99 5.63
N ALA A 21 -5.11 9.86 5.82
CA ALA A 21 -6.47 9.61 5.36
C ALA A 21 -7.42 9.20 6.49
N ILE A 22 -8.66 9.66 6.40
CA ILE A 22 -9.76 9.19 7.24
C ILE A 22 -10.65 8.29 6.37
N LEU A 23 -10.72 7.00 6.68
CA LEU A 23 -11.64 6.08 6.04
C LEU A 23 -13.02 6.21 6.67
N VAL A 24 -14.04 6.27 5.82
CA VAL A 24 -15.44 6.45 6.20
C VAL A 24 -16.27 5.32 5.61
N PRO A 25 -17.02 4.57 6.45
CA PRO A 25 -17.83 3.47 5.97
C PRO A 25 -19.06 3.94 5.19
N ALA A 26 -19.52 3.10 4.26
CA ALA A 26 -20.67 3.39 3.39
C ALA A 26 -21.97 3.66 4.19
N HIS A 27 -22.17 2.99 5.32
CA HIS A 27 -23.39 3.17 6.13
C HIS A 27 -23.46 4.56 6.79
N VAL A 28 -22.33 5.26 7.00
CA VAL A 28 -22.32 6.61 7.61
C VAL A 28 -23.12 7.60 6.76
N TYR A 29 -23.16 7.43 5.45
CA TYR A 29 -23.92 8.29 4.55
C TYR A 29 -25.44 8.14 4.63
N GLN A 30 -25.93 7.07 5.25
CA GLN A 30 -27.36 6.81 5.40
C GLN A 30 -27.96 7.56 6.60
N TYR A 31 -27.13 8.02 7.53
CA TYR A 31 -27.57 8.80 8.68
C TYR A 31 -27.79 10.27 8.29
N THR A 32 -28.99 10.77 8.55
CA THR A 32 -29.35 12.18 8.34
C THR A 32 -28.95 13.08 9.51
N GLU A 33 -28.79 12.52 10.71
CA GLU A 33 -28.41 13.22 11.94
C GLU A 33 -27.54 12.31 12.83
N ILE A 34 -26.66 12.92 13.62
CA ILE A 34 -25.75 12.23 14.56
C ILE A 34 -26.58 11.65 15.71
N TYR A 35 -26.63 10.34 15.87
CA TYR A 35 -26.94 9.75 17.17
C TYR A 35 -25.72 9.96 18.07
N ARG A 36 -25.83 10.90 19.01
CA ARG A 36 -24.74 11.35 19.90
C ARG A 36 -24.55 10.43 21.11
N ASP A 37 -24.25 9.16 20.87
CA ASP A 37 -23.85 8.22 21.92
C ASP A 37 -22.44 7.66 21.63
N PHE A 38 -21.46 8.54 21.36
CA PHE A 38 -20.05 8.17 21.19
C PHE A 38 -19.21 8.56 22.41
N TYR A 39 -18.17 7.78 22.71
CA TYR A 39 -17.16 8.12 23.72
C TYR A 39 -16.38 9.39 23.30
N GLU A 40 -15.88 10.18 24.25
CA GLU A 40 -15.39 11.56 24.01
C GLU A 40 -14.27 11.70 22.95
N GLU A 41 -13.40 10.69 22.78
CA GLU A 41 -12.31 10.72 21.78
C GLU A 41 -12.79 10.38 20.36
N GLU A 42 -13.65 9.36 20.21
CA GLU A 42 -14.32 9.02 18.94
C GLU A 42 -15.19 10.18 18.44
N ALA A 43 -15.80 10.93 19.36
CA ALA A 43 -16.68 12.05 19.04
C ALA A 43 -15.99 13.14 18.20
N SER A 44 -14.67 13.36 18.36
CA SER A 44 -13.94 14.39 17.63
C SER A 44 -13.72 14.02 16.15
N LEU A 45 -13.24 12.80 15.88
CA LEU A 45 -13.02 12.30 14.52
C LEU A 45 -14.35 12.17 13.78
N VAL A 46 -15.35 11.60 14.45
CA VAL A 46 -16.73 11.48 13.94
C VAL A 46 -17.28 12.87 13.61
N SER A 47 -17.18 13.86 14.51
CA SER A 47 -17.63 15.23 14.25
C SER A 47 -16.94 15.85 13.04
N LYS A 48 -15.62 15.69 12.92
CA LYS A 48 -14.83 16.19 11.78
C LYS A 48 -15.32 15.59 10.46
N VAL A 49 -15.61 14.29 10.42
CA VAL A 49 -16.18 13.64 9.23
C VAL A 49 -17.56 14.20 8.92
N PHE A 50 -18.47 14.26 9.89
CA PHE A 50 -19.81 14.80 9.67
C PHE A 50 -19.80 16.26 9.20
N ASP A 51 -18.90 17.10 9.73
CA ASP A 51 -18.74 18.46 9.24
C ASP A 51 -18.37 18.49 7.76
N ILE A 52 -17.43 17.65 7.32
CA ILE A 52 -17.04 17.52 5.90
C ILE A 52 -18.20 17.00 5.06
N LEU A 53 -18.92 15.98 5.54
CA LEU A 53 -20.05 15.40 4.81
C LEU A 53 -21.25 16.35 4.73
N ASN A 54 -21.47 17.19 5.73
CA ASN A 54 -22.53 18.21 5.71
C ASN A 54 -22.23 19.33 4.70
N ASN A 55 -20.96 19.56 4.37
CA ASN A 55 -20.54 20.47 3.30
C ASN A 55 -20.72 19.87 1.88
N CYS A 56 -21.07 18.58 1.76
CA CYS A 56 -21.33 17.94 0.46
C CYS A 56 -22.77 18.19 -0.01
N THR A 57 -22.93 18.59 -1.26
CA THR A 57 -24.26 18.73 -1.87
C THR A 57 -24.92 17.38 -2.11
N LEU A 58 -26.23 17.27 -1.82
CA LEU A 58 -27.00 16.01 -1.85
C LEU A 58 -26.87 15.23 -3.17
N GLY A 59 -26.88 15.91 -4.32
CA GLY A 59 -26.83 15.28 -5.64
C GLY A 59 -25.48 14.62 -5.99
N TYR A 60 -24.41 14.97 -5.27
CA TYR A 60 -23.10 14.34 -5.47
C TYR A 60 -22.82 13.23 -4.46
N LYS A 61 -23.42 13.27 -3.26
CA LYS A 61 -23.28 12.21 -2.24
C LYS A 61 -23.62 10.83 -2.81
N SER A 62 -24.72 10.73 -3.56
CA SER A 62 -25.19 9.47 -4.14
C SER A 62 -24.22 8.81 -5.14
N GLN A 63 -23.14 9.49 -5.55
CA GLN A 63 -22.13 8.93 -6.45
C GLN A 63 -21.08 8.08 -5.74
N PHE A 64 -20.99 8.17 -4.41
CA PHE A 64 -20.00 7.45 -3.62
C PHE A 64 -20.52 6.87 -2.30
N THR A 65 -21.80 7.07 -1.96
CA THR A 65 -22.41 6.57 -0.72
C THR A 65 -22.34 5.05 -0.56
N ASP A 66 -22.24 4.31 -1.66
CA ASP A 66 -22.24 2.84 -1.65
C ASP A 66 -20.83 2.26 -1.43
N PHE A 67 -19.82 3.12 -1.27
CA PHE A 67 -18.43 2.72 -1.11
C PHE A 67 -17.87 3.23 0.22
N VAL A 68 -16.88 2.53 0.74
CA VAL A 68 -15.96 3.15 1.69
C VAL A 68 -15.26 4.30 0.97
N THR A 69 -15.06 5.42 1.66
CA THR A 69 -14.27 6.52 1.10
C THR A 69 -13.14 6.92 2.02
N ALA A 70 -12.06 7.40 1.42
CA ALA A 70 -10.99 8.07 2.12
C ALA A 70 -11.15 9.59 1.97
N ILE A 71 -11.07 10.30 3.07
CA ILE A 71 -11.04 11.76 3.11
C ILE A 71 -9.61 12.20 3.39
N ILE A 72 -9.05 12.99 2.48
CA ILE A 72 -7.70 13.59 2.63
C ILE A 72 -7.74 15.10 2.44
N ASP A 73 -6.66 15.77 2.83
CA ASP A 73 -6.42 17.15 2.45
C ASP A 73 -6.16 17.27 0.95
N TYR A 74 -6.87 18.22 0.32
CA TYR A 74 -6.65 18.51 -1.09
C TYR A 74 -5.36 19.33 -1.24
N PRO A 75 -4.38 18.87 -2.04
CA PRO A 75 -3.00 19.37 -2.00
C PRO A 75 -2.80 20.70 -2.77
N VAL A 76 -3.88 21.42 -3.05
CA VAL A 76 -3.90 22.64 -3.87
C VAL A 76 -4.76 23.69 -3.18
N THR A 77 -4.34 24.95 -3.24
CA THR A 77 -5.07 26.06 -2.61
C THR A 77 -6.37 26.37 -3.35
N LYS A 78 -7.29 27.08 -2.69
CA LYS A 78 -8.54 27.54 -3.32
C LYS A 78 -8.29 28.38 -4.58
N GLU A 79 -7.35 29.31 -4.49
CA GLU A 79 -6.96 30.17 -5.62
C GLU A 79 -6.45 29.35 -6.81
N GLN A 80 -5.59 28.35 -6.58
CA GLN A 80 -5.11 27.47 -7.63
C GLN A 80 -6.23 26.61 -8.22
N PHE A 81 -7.14 26.11 -7.39
CA PHE A 81 -8.30 25.33 -7.84
C PHE A 81 -9.27 26.15 -8.71
N GLU A 82 -9.48 27.42 -8.38
CA GLU A 82 -10.36 28.32 -9.13
C GLU A 82 -9.72 28.79 -10.44
N ASN A 83 -8.39 29.03 -10.44
CA ASN A 83 -7.70 29.65 -11.57
C ASN A 83 -7.02 28.67 -12.54
N THR A 84 -6.67 27.47 -12.10
CA THR A 84 -5.70 26.62 -12.84
C THR A 84 -6.03 25.14 -12.92
N VAL A 85 -6.84 24.58 -12.02
CA VAL A 85 -7.15 23.13 -12.06
C VAL A 85 -8.27 22.87 -13.06
N PRO A 86 -8.00 22.21 -14.21
CA PRO A 86 -9.07 21.80 -15.10
C PRO A 86 -10.00 20.81 -14.38
N LEU A 87 -11.27 20.76 -14.77
CA LEU A 87 -12.21 19.69 -14.34
C LEU A 87 -11.70 18.26 -14.66
N LYS A 88 -10.63 18.15 -15.46
CA LYS A 88 -9.91 16.94 -15.82
C LYS A 88 -8.41 17.14 -15.58
N ASP A 89 -7.99 16.98 -14.33
CA ASP A 89 -6.57 16.94 -13.96
C ASP A 89 -6.22 15.50 -13.57
N PHE A 90 -5.91 14.70 -14.58
CA PHE A 90 -5.63 13.27 -14.40
C PHE A 90 -4.42 13.04 -13.51
N TYR A 91 -3.39 13.87 -13.67
CA TYR A 91 -2.16 13.74 -12.90
C TYR A 91 -2.40 14.09 -11.41
N LEU A 92 -3.13 15.16 -11.13
CA LEU A 92 -3.45 15.54 -9.76
C LEU A 92 -4.32 14.48 -9.07
N LEU A 93 -5.35 13.99 -9.76
CA LEU A 93 -6.20 12.93 -9.21
C LEU A 93 -5.42 11.62 -9.03
N GLU A 94 -4.57 11.23 -9.97
CA GLU A 94 -3.72 10.05 -9.84
C GLU A 94 -2.82 10.16 -8.61
N ARG A 95 -2.17 11.32 -8.39
CA ARG A 95 -1.37 11.55 -7.18
C ARG A 95 -2.17 11.44 -5.89
N ILE A 96 -3.39 11.97 -5.87
CA ILE A 96 -4.30 11.89 -4.72
C ILE A 96 -4.70 10.42 -4.48
N CYS A 97 -5.13 9.72 -5.52
CA CYS A 97 -5.50 8.31 -5.46
C CYS A 97 -4.33 7.45 -4.99
N THR A 98 -3.12 7.63 -5.53
CA THR A 98 -1.92 6.92 -5.08
C THR A 98 -1.62 7.19 -3.61
N LYS A 99 -1.78 8.44 -3.14
CA LYS A 99 -1.60 8.76 -1.71
C LYS A 99 -2.58 7.99 -0.82
N VAL A 100 -3.87 7.97 -1.19
CA VAL A 100 -4.88 7.17 -0.48
C VAL A 100 -4.56 5.68 -0.54
N ASP A 101 -4.12 5.20 -1.70
CA ASP A 101 -3.78 3.80 -1.91
C ASP A 101 -2.60 3.36 -1.01
N ARG A 102 -1.62 4.25 -0.76
CA ARG A 102 -0.53 4.02 0.19
C ARG A 102 -0.99 3.93 1.64
N CYS A 103 -2.06 4.64 2.03
CA CYS A 103 -2.61 4.55 3.39
C CYS A 103 -3.19 3.15 3.67
N LEU A 104 -3.59 2.42 2.61
CA LEU A 104 -4.07 1.04 2.71
C LEU A 104 -2.93 0.01 2.76
N ASP A 105 -1.66 0.44 2.67
CA ASP A 105 -0.53 -0.49 2.60
C ASP A 105 -0.46 -1.38 3.84
N LYS A 106 -0.67 -0.79 5.03
CA LYS A 106 -0.64 -1.50 6.32
C LYS A 106 -1.68 -2.61 6.36
N ILE A 107 -2.91 -2.29 5.94
CA ILE A 107 -4.04 -3.21 5.91
C ILE A 107 -3.77 -4.36 4.94
N ARG A 108 -3.34 -4.04 3.72
CA ARG A 108 -3.08 -5.03 2.68
C ARG A 108 -1.96 -5.97 3.08
N LEU A 109 -0.89 -5.46 3.67
CA LEU A 109 0.22 -6.30 4.10
C LEU A 109 -0.17 -7.26 5.24
N LYS A 110 -1.07 -6.85 6.13
CA LYS A 110 -1.60 -7.72 7.21
C LYS A 110 -2.61 -8.76 6.73
N LYS A 111 -3.49 -8.40 5.78
CA LYS A 111 -4.68 -9.22 5.44
C LYS A 111 -4.66 -9.87 4.06
N CYS A 112 -3.88 -9.32 3.13
CA CYS A 112 -3.85 -9.80 1.75
C CYS A 112 -2.63 -10.69 1.49
N TYR A 113 -2.81 -11.69 0.63
CA TYR A 113 -1.72 -12.56 0.20
C TYR A 113 -2.03 -13.18 -1.16
N PHE A 114 -1.00 -13.68 -1.84
CA PHE A 114 -1.11 -14.19 -3.21
C PHE A 114 -2.06 -15.38 -3.39
N GLY A 115 -2.37 -16.10 -2.31
CA GLY A 115 -3.27 -17.26 -2.34
C GLY A 115 -4.76 -16.90 -2.27
N ASN A 116 -5.11 -15.63 -2.06
CA ASN A 116 -6.51 -15.21 -2.04
C ASN A 116 -6.67 -13.77 -2.55
N LYS A 117 -6.63 -13.62 -3.88
CA LYS A 117 -6.86 -12.33 -4.53
C LYS A 117 -8.31 -11.85 -4.46
N GLU A 118 -9.25 -12.73 -4.10
CA GLU A 118 -10.67 -12.38 -3.99
C GLU A 118 -10.99 -11.47 -2.80
N LEU A 119 -10.06 -11.37 -1.85
CA LEU A 119 -10.14 -10.49 -0.69
C LEU A 119 -9.34 -9.19 -0.86
N LEU A 120 -8.94 -8.84 -2.08
CA LEU A 120 -8.25 -7.57 -2.31
C LEU A 120 -9.25 -6.41 -2.31
N PRO A 121 -8.95 -5.31 -1.58
CA PRO A 121 -9.73 -4.10 -1.72
C PRO A 121 -9.49 -3.48 -3.09
N GLY A 122 -10.44 -2.66 -3.55
CA GLY A 122 -10.30 -1.86 -4.76
C GLY A 122 -9.09 -0.93 -4.70
N ILE A 123 -8.56 -0.56 -5.86
CA ILE A 123 -7.58 0.53 -5.95
C ILE A 123 -8.32 1.85 -5.67
N ALA A 124 -7.71 2.70 -4.85
CA ALA A 124 -8.31 3.96 -4.45
C ALA A 124 -8.70 4.84 -5.66
N GLY A 125 -9.95 5.30 -5.65
CA GLY A 125 -10.55 6.15 -6.67
C GLY A 125 -10.99 5.42 -7.93
N VAL A 126 -10.65 4.15 -8.12
CA VAL A 126 -11.12 3.37 -9.28
C VAL A 126 -12.53 2.84 -8.98
N ILE A 127 -13.55 3.44 -9.61
CA ILE A 127 -14.94 2.97 -9.58
C ILE A 127 -15.31 2.42 -10.95
N GLY A 128 -15.53 1.10 -11.02
CA GLY A 128 -15.84 0.43 -12.27
C GLY A 128 -14.74 0.67 -13.30
N ASN A 129 -15.06 1.37 -14.39
CA ASN A 129 -14.11 1.62 -15.49
C ASN A 129 -13.40 2.98 -15.41
N TYR A 130 -13.56 3.75 -14.33
CA TYR A 130 -13.05 5.12 -14.26
C TYR A 130 -12.41 5.41 -12.92
N GLN A 131 -11.34 6.19 -12.94
CA GLN A 131 -10.84 6.84 -11.74
C GLN A 131 -11.63 8.11 -11.46
N ARG A 132 -12.03 8.32 -10.22
CA ARG A 132 -12.80 9.47 -9.75
C ARG A 132 -12.36 9.88 -8.35
N GLY A 133 -12.51 11.16 -8.07
CA GLY A 133 -12.42 11.73 -6.74
C GLY A 133 -13.31 12.95 -6.66
N PHE A 134 -13.56 13.44 -5.46
CA PHE A 134 -14.50 14.53 -5.25
C PHE A 134 -13.90 15.60 -4.36
N VAL A 135 -13.81 16.83 -4.87
CA VAL A 135 -13.24 17.96 -4.13
C VAL A 135 -14.35 18.77 -3.50
N ILE A 136 -14.17 19.11 -2.22
CA ILE A 136 -15.10 19.89 -1.42
C ILE A 136 -14.41 21.16 -0.92
N ASP A 137 -15.01 22.30 -1.24
CA ASP A 137 -14.67 23.57 -0.59
C ASP A 137 -15.54 23.77 0.66
N MET A 138 -14.89 23.59 1.81
CA MET A 138 -15.46 23.75 3.16
C MET A 138 -15.98 25.17 3.46
N ASN A 139 -15.67 26.16 2.62
CA ASN A 139 -16.17 27.54 2.84
C ASN A 139 -17.38 27.87 1.97
N SER A 140 -17.54 27.23 0.81
CA SER A 140 -18.58 27.57 -0.17
C SER A 140 -19.63 26.48 -0.35
N ASN A 141 -19.51 25.36 0.37
CA ASN A 141 -20.34 24.16 0.17
C ASN A 141 -20.34 23.67 -1.29
N LEU A 142 -19.29 24.01 -2.04
CA LEU A 142 -19.17 23.64 -3.44
C LEU A 142 -18.40 22.33 -3.55
N MET A 143 -18.99 21.38 -4.25
CA MET A 143 -18.41 20.09 -4.54
C MET A 143 -18.21 19.94 -6.05
N ARG A 144 -17.07 19.37 -6.47
CA ARG A 144 -16.79 19.05 -7.88
C ARG A 144 -16.33 17.61 -8.02
N ASP A 145 -16.82 16.95 -9.06
CA ASP A 145 -16.31 15.67 -9.53
C ASP A 145 -14.98 15.90 -10.28
N MET A 146 -13.94 15.18 -9.87
CA MET A 146 -12.67 15.08 -10.58
C MET A 146 -12.65 13.75 -11.32
N LEU A 147 -12.59 13.83 -12.65
CA LEU A 147 -12.52 12.65 -13.50
C LEU A 147 -11.06 12.34 -13.85
N GLY A 148 -10.69 11.07 -13.65
CA GLY A 148 -9.37 10.51 -13.89
C GLY A 148 -9.28 9.67 -15.16
N HIS A 149 -8.28 8.78 -15.17
CA HIS A 149 -8.07 7.83 -16.24
C HIS A 149 -9.21 6.79 -16.37
N VAL A 150 -9.30 6.16 -17.55
CA VAL A 150 -10.24 5.08 -17.83
C VAL A 150 -9.53 3.73 -17.63
N TYR A 151 -10.08 2.88 -16.75
CA TYR A 151 -9.57 1.57 -16.34
C TYR A 151 -10.43 0.42 -16.91
N LYS A 152 -10.60 0.33 -18.23
CA LYS A 152 -11.49 -0.66 -18.87
C LYS A 152 -11.16 -2.13 -18.63
N THR A 153 -9.92 -2.45 -18.26
CA THR A 153 -9.44 -3.84 -18.11
C THR A 153 -9.12 -4.16 -16.65
N PHE A 154 -9.45 -3.27 -15.72
CA PHE A 154 -9.17 -3.48 -14.31
C PHE A 154 -10.39 -4.14 -13.65
N SER A 155 -10.31 -5.45 -13.46
CA SER A 155 -11.29 -6.22 -12.69
C SER A 155 -10.54 -6.95 -11.59
N ILE A 156 -10.84 -6.62 -10.34
CA ILE A 156 -10.39 -7.40 -9.19
C ILE A 156 -11.47 -8.47 -8.97
N PRO A 157 -11.13 -9.77 -9.06
CA PRO A 157 -12.09 -10.83 -8.76
C PRO A 157 -12.47 -10.80 -7.27
N GLY A 158 -13.63 -11.34 -6.93
CA GLY A 158 -14.00 -11.62 -5.53
C GLY A 158 -14.92 -10.61 -4.86
N ILE A 159 -15.06 -10.79 -3.55
CA ILE A 159 -16.02 -10.07 -2.69
C ILE A 159 -15.40 -8.86 -1.99
N GLY A 160 -14.07 -8.73 -2.01
CA GLY A 160 -13.36 -7.64 -1.37
C GLY A 160 -12.89 -7.96 0.05
N LEU A 161 -12.27 -6.96 0.67
CA LEU A 161 -11.73 -7.04 2.01
C LEU A 161 -12.74 -6.55 3.04
N ASP A 162 -13.04 -7.40 4.01
CA ASP A 162 -13.69 -6.99 5.26
C ASP A 162 -12.60 -6.72 6.31
N PHE A 163 -12.68 -5.58 6.97
CA PHE A 163 -11.63 -5.07 7.82
C PHE A 163 -12.20 -4.32 9.02
N ASP A 164 -11.79 -4.72 10.21
CA ASP A 164 -12.14 -4.07 11.47
C ASP A 164 -10.93 -3.33 12.06
N SER A 165 -11.13 -2.26 12.82
CA SER A 165 -10.02 -1.50 13.43
C SER A 165 -9.22 -2.34 14.42
N TYR A 166 -9.86 -3.30 15.09
CA TYR A 166 -9.20 -4.28 15.95
C TYR A 166 -8.15 -5.12 15.19
N ASP A 167 -8.28 -5.26 13.86
CA ASP A 167 -7.29 -5.96 13.05
C ASP A 167 -5.95 -5.21 12.92
N LEU A 168 -5.90 -3.95 13.36
CA LEU A 168 -4.67 -3.16 13.39
C LEU A 168 -3.73 -3.51 14.53
N ASP A 169 -4.07 -4.48 15.41
CA ASP A 169 -3.27 -5.05 16.51
C ASP A 169 -1.81 -4.57 16.58
N ASN A 170 -1.44 -4.01 17.74
CA ASN A 170 -0.15 -3.36 18.01
C ASN A 170 1.04 -4.34 17.97
N ASP A 171 1.51 -4.68 16.77
CA ASP A 171 2.89 -5.11 16.58
C ASP A 171 3.73 -3.83 16.45
N GLU A 172 4.32 -3.39 17.57
CA GLU A 172 5.10 -2.16 17.63
C GLU A 172 6.16 -2.08 16.54
N LYS A 173 6.79 -3.22 16.20
CA LYS A 173 7.86 -3.28 15.22
C LYS A 173 7.31 -3.11 13.80
N PHE A 174 6.23 -3.82 13.48
CA PHE A 174 5.52 -3.64 12.22
C PHE A 174 4.96 -2.22 12.08
N ASP A 175 4.47 -1.63 13.17
CA ASP A 175 3.91 -0.28 13.18
C ASP A 175 4.97 0.78 12.89
N THR A 176 6.25 0.56 13.22
CA THR A 176 7.34 1.49 12.83
C THR A 176 7.51 1.63 11.31
N LEU A 177 7.02 0.68 10.51
CA LEU A 177 7.01 0.79 9.05
C LEU A 177 6.07 1.87 8.54
N PHE A 178 5.06 2.28 9.32
CA PHE A 178 3.97 3.15 8.87
C PHE A 178 3.85 4.40 9.76
N MET A 179 3.91 4.22 11.08
CA MET A 179 3.66 5.25 12.09
C MET A 179 4.94 5.99 12.47
N THR A 180 5.51 6.74 11.52
CA THR A 180 6.73 7.52 11.77
C THR A 180 6.79 8.80 10.95
N ASP A 181 7.37 9.86 11.52
CA ASP A 181 7.61 11.14 10.84
C ASP A 181 8.87 11.11 9.94
N ARG A 182 9.48 9.92 9.77
CA ARG A 182 10.69 9.77 8.95
C ARG A 182 10.38 10.04 7.47
N THR A 183 11.25 10.79 6.83
CA THR A 183 11.20 11.07 5.38
C THR A 183 12.57 10.92 4.72
N ASP A 184 13.49 10.20 5.36
CA ASP A 184 14.83 9.96 4.86
C ASP A 184 14.87 8.88 3.78
N GLU A 185 15.96 8.82 3.03
CA GLU A 185 16.07 7.95 1.84
C GLU A 185 15.97 6.46 2.15
N VAL A 186 16.41 6.02 3.32
CA VAL A 186 16.33 4.62 3.75
C VAL A 186 14.88 4.26 4.09
N PHE A 187 14.22 5.12 4.88
CA PHE A 187 12.81 4.94 5.20
C PHE A 187 11.93 4.96 3.95
N LEU A 188 12.13 5.95 3.06
CA LEU A 188 11.38 6.06 1.81
C LEU A 188 11.62 4.86 0.88
N SER A 189 12.82 4.30 0.85
CA SER A 189 13.12 3.06 0.11
C SER A 189 12.36 1.86 0.68
N CYS A 190 12.30 1.73 2.01
CA CYS A 190 11.52 0.70 2.67
C CYS A 190 10.00 0.85 2.42
N ARG A 191 9.45 2.06 2.59
CA ARG A 191 8.04 2.34 2.24
C ARG A 191 7.75 2.01 0.78
N SER A 192 8.66 2.35 -0.12
CA SER A 192 8.57 2.01 -1.54
C SER A 192 8.59 0.50 -1.79
N ALA A 193 9.33 -0.28 -1.01
CA ALA A 193 9.31 -1.74 -1.13
C ALA A 193 7.99 -2.36 -0.68
N ILE A 194 7.42 -1.88 0.44
CA ILE A 194 6.09 -2.30 0.93
C ILE A 194 5.00 -1.98 -0.09
N ALA A 195 5.02 -0.75 -0.60
CA ALA A 195 4.22 -0.29 -1.72
C ALA A 195 4.24 -1.25 -2.92
N ARG A 196 5.43 -1.71 -3.30
CA ARG A 196 5.63 -2.64 -4.42
C ARG A 196 5.12 -4.05 -4.13
N ILE A 197 5.15 -4.52 -2.88
CA ILE A 197 4.47 -5.74 -2.47
C ILE A 197 2.96 -5.60 -2.73
N ASN A 198 2.36 -4.52 -2.24
CA ASN A 198 0.92 -4.32 -2.35
C ASN A 198 0.47 -4.21 -3.81
N GLU A 199 1.23 -3.50 -4.65
CA GLU A 199 1.01 -3.47 -6.10
C GLU A 199 1.11 -4.86 -6.74
N ALA A 200 2.06 -5.70 -6.30
CA ALA A 200 2.24 -7.04 -6.85
C ALA A 200 1.04 -7.96 -6.59
N TYR A 201 0.26 -7.75 -5.51
CA TYR A 201 -0.96 -8.52 -5.28
C TYR A 201 -1.99 -8.35 -6.42
N TYR A 202 -2.04 -7.16 -7.03
CA TYR A 202 -2.97 -6.84 -8.12
C TYR A 202 -2.49 -7.34 -9.49
N PHE A 203 -1.29 -7.93 -9.59
CA PHE A 203 -0.81 -8.45 -10.87
C PHE A 203 -1.55 -9.75 -11.21
N ASN A 204 -2.23 -9.77 -12.35
CA ASN A 204 -2.88 -10.99 -12.85
C ASN A 204 -1.87 -12.06 -13.31
N ASN A 205 -0.66 -11.64 -13.73
CA ASN A 205 0.40 -12.53 -14.18
C ASN A 205 1.43 -12.74 -13.06
N TYR A 206 1.54 -13.97 -12.55
CA TYR A 206 2.52 -14.31 -11.51
C TYR A 206 3.97 -14.19 -11.97
N ASN A 207 4.32 -14.39 -13.25
CA ASN A 207 5.67 -14.10 -13.73
C ASN A 207 6.02 -12.62 -13.55
N ALA A 208 5.07 -11.73 -13.88
CA ALA A 208 5.26 -10.29 -13.69
C ALA A 208 5.38 -9.95 -12.21
N ALA A 209 4.54 -10.54 -11.35
CA ALA A 209 4.57 -10.29 -9.90
C ALA A 209 5.91 -10.74 -9.31
N PHE A 210 6.36 -11.94 -9.70
CA PHE A 210 7.63 -12.50 -9.29
C PHE A 210 8.81 -11.61 -9.70
N VAL A 211 8.89 -11.22 -10.98
CA VAL A 211 9.97 -10.33 -11.45
C VAL A 211 9.93 -8.98 -10.74
N TYR A 212 8.73 -8.45 -10.48
CA TYR A 212 8.56 -7.19 -9.77
C TYR A 212 9.09 -7.26 -8.33
N LEU A 213 8.75 -8.32 -7.59
CA LEU A 213 9.26 -8.53 -6.23
C LEU A 213 10.77 -8.82 -6.21
N MET A 214 11.30 -9.58 -7.18
CA MET A 214 12.74 -9.81 -7.29
C MET A 214 13.52 -8.52 -7.52
N SER A 215 13.01 -7.62 -8.38
CA SER A 215 13.61 -6.30 -8.54
C SER A 215 13.45 -5.40 -7.31
N THR A 216 12.46 -5.67 -6.45
CA THR A 216 12.29 -4.97 -5.17
C THR A 216 13.38 -5.38 -4.19
N LEU A 217 13.77 -6.66 -4.15
CA LEU A 217 14.95 -7.11 -3.38
C LEU A 217 16.25 -6.48 -3.88
N GLU A 218 16.42 -6.35 -5.21
CA GLU A 218 17.59 -5.69 -5.81
C GLU A 218 17.65 -4.20 -5.42
N MET A 219 16.52 -3.50 -5.47
CA MET A 219 16.39 -2.10 -5.04
C MET A 219 16.72 -1.92 -3.56
N LEU A 220 16.24 -2.81 -2.69
CA LEU A 220 16.53 -2.73 -1.26
C LEU A 220 18.00 -2.99 -0.97
N ALA A 221 18.63 -3.92 -1.68
CA ALA A 221 20.01 -4.32 -1.40
C ALA A 221 21.06 -3.28 -1.77
N SER A 222 20.76 -2.33 -2.67
CA SER A 222 21.71 -1.35 -3.18
C SER A 222 20.99 -0.20 -3.90
N ASP A 223 21.50 1.02 -3.70
CA ASP A 223 21.17 2.23 -4.47
C ASP A 223 21.76 2.23 -5.89
N GLU A 224 22.74 1.36 -6.13
CA GLU A 224 23.35 1.10 -7.44
C GLU A 224 23.04 -0.30 -7.96
N TYR A 225 23.14 -0.49 -9.28
CA TYR A 225 23.00 -1.82 -9.88
C TYR A 225 23.97 -2.84 -9.26
N MET A 226 23.44 -4.00 -8.88
CA MET A 226 24.20 -5.04 -8.21
C MET A 226 23.79 -6.43 -8.69
N GLN A 227 24.78 -7.30 -8.88
CA GLN A 227 24.52 -8.71 -9.18
C GLN A 227 23.79 -9.40 -8.02
N PHE A 228 22.85 -10.29 -8.34
CA PHE A 228 22.03 -10.94 -7.31
C PHE A 228 22.82 -11.75 -6.27
N LYS A 229 24.03 -12.22 -6.64
CA LYS A 229 24.97 -12.86 -5.71
C LYS A 229 25.31 -11.98 -4.49
N LYS A 230 25.38 -10.66 -4.66
CA LYS A 230 25.60 -9.69 -3.57
C LYS A 230 24.28 -9.18 -2.98
N VAL A 231 23.20 -9.13 -3.77
CA VAL A 231 21.86 -8.77 -3.28
C VAL A 231 21.45 -9.69 -2.13
N LYS A 232 21.53 -11.01 -2.35
CA LYS A 232 21.16 -12.00 -1.32
C LYS A 232 21.96 -11.85 -0.02
N THR A 233 23.25 -11.48 -0.09
CA THR A 233 24.09 -11.31 1.11
C THR A 233 23.68 -10.07 1.88
N ASN A 234 23.39 -8.96 1.18
CA ASN A 234 22.95 -7.72 1.80
C ASN A 234 21.57 -7.84 2.46
N ILE A 235 20.65 -8.54 1.80
CA ILE A 235 19.31 -8.81 2.33
C ILE A 235 19.38 -9.74 3.54
N ALA A 236 20.06 -10.88 3.41
CA ALA A 236 20.17 -11.86 4.49
C ALA A 236 20.84 -11.29 5.75
N ALA A 237 21.77 -10.33 5.60
CA ALA A 237 22.46 -9.70 6.72
C ALA A 237 21.53 -9.00 7.72
N PHE A 238 20.37 -8.52 7.25
CA PHE A 238 19.38 -7.86 8.11
C PHE A 238 18.25 -8.77 8.55
N ILE A 239 18.09 -9.95 7.95
CA ILE A 239 17.00 -10.89 8.28
C ILE A 239 17.49 -11.98 9.23
N ALA A 240 18.74 -12.42 9.08
CA ALA A 240 19.28 -13.53 9.84
C ALA A 240 19.55 -13.18 11.31
N SER A 241 19.19 -14.10 12.21
CA SER A 241 19.47 -13.97 13.65
C SER A 241 20.84 -14.54 14.05
N ASN A 242 21.40 -15.44 13.24
CA ASN A 242 22.70 -16.09 13.49
C ASN A 242 23.32 -16.59 12.17
N LYS A 243 24.57 -17.08 12.24
CA LYS A 243 25.33 -17.58 11.09
C LYS A 243 24.62 -18.69 10.32
N SER A 244 23.97 -19.63 11.03
CA SER A 244 23.25 -20.72 10.37
C SER A 244 22.06 -20.18 9.56
N ASP A 245 21.30 -19.25 10.12
CA ASP A 245 20.14 -18.67 9.46
C ASP A 245 20.59 -17.81 8.27
N TYR A 246 21.68 -17.07 8.42
CA TYR A 246 22.28 -16.29 7.33
C TYR A 246 22.61 -17.14 6.11
N HIS A 247 23.29 -18.27 6.31
CA HIS A 247 23.62 -19.17 5.21
C HIS A 247 22.38 -19.84 4.60
N LYS A 248 21.40 -20.27 5.41
CA LYS A 248 20.13 -20.83 4.91
C LYS A 248 19.37 -19.82 4.06
N THR A 249 19.20 -18.59 4.53
CA THR A 249 18.51 -17.52 3.78
C THR A 249 19.26 -17.18 2.48
N CYS A 250 20.59 -17.11 2.53
CA CYS A 250 21.41 -16.91 1.33
C CYS A 250 21.26 -18.05 0.32
N GLU A 251 21.11 -19.30 0.77
CA GLU A 251 20.91 -20.46 -0.09
C GLU A 251 19.51 -20.44 -0.73
N LEU A 252 18.47 -20.18 0.05
CA LEU A 252 17.10 -20.06 -0.47
C LEU A 252 16.98 -18.95 -1.53
N LEU A 253 17.50 -17.74 -1.24
CA LEU A 253 17.51 -16.64 -2.21
C LEU A 253 18.34 -16.96 -3.45
N ARG A 254 19.45 -17.70 -3.29
CA ARG A 254 20.25 -18.18 -4.43
C ARG A 254 19.43 -19.10 -5.33
N ASN A 255 18.79 -20.11 -4.75
CA ASN A 255 18.01 -21.09 -5.51
C ASN A 255 16.85 -20.40 -6.24
N ILE A 256 16.15 -19.46 -5.59
CA ILE A 256 15.11 -18.65 -6.26
C ILE A 256 15.69 -17.85 -7.44
N SER A 257 16.87 -17.25 -7.29
CA SER A 257 17.49 -16.50 -8.39
C SER A 257 18.00 -17.39 -9.51
N GLU A 258 18.66 -18.49 -9.20
CA GLU A 258 19.34 -19.34 -10.18
C GLU A 258 18.36 -20.27 -10.89
N ASP A 259 17.41 -20.86 -10.15
CA ASP A 259 16.53 -21.92 -10.65
C ASP A 259 15.17 -21.40 -11.13
N ILE A 260 14.69 -20.27 -10.58
CA ILE A 260 13.37 -19.71 -10.92
C ILE A 260 13.52 -18.44 -11.76
N ARG A 261 14.23 -17.42 -11.25
CA ARG A 261 14.36 -16.14 -11.97
C ARG A 261 15.07 -16.29 -13.29
N THR A 262 16.17 -17.05 -13.36
CA THR A 262 16.87 -17.31 -14.62
C THR A 262 15.92 -17.92 -15.65
N GLU A 263 15.14 -18.91 -15.25
CA GLU A 263 14.20 -19.59 -16.14
C GLU A 263 13.08 -18.68 -16.63
N ILE A 264 12.53 -17.84 -15.77
CA ILE A 264 11.48 -16.87 -16.14
C ILE A 264 12.04 -15.75 -17.03
N VAL A 265 13.16 -15.13 -16.62
CA VAL A 265 13.68 -13.90 -17.25
C VAL A 265 14.50 -14.20 -18.51
N HIS A 266 15.33 -15.24 -18.50
CA HIS A 266 16.24 -15.56 -19.59
C HIS A 266 15.71 -16.65 -20.51
N ASN A 267 14.99 -17.63 -19.98
CA ASN A 267 14.45 -18.75 -20.78
C ASN A 267 12.95 -18.61 -21.09
N GLY A 268 12.29 -17.57 -20.58
CA GLY A 268 10.90 -17.26 -20.90
C GLY A 268 9.88 -18.28 -20.36
N LYS A 269 10.24 -19.08 -19.35
CA LYS A 269 9.34 -20.09 -18.78
C LYS A 269 8.22 -19.47 -17.97
N SER A 270 7.08 -20.17 -17.91
CA SER A 270 6.02 -19.82 -16.96
C SER A 270 6.41 -20.24 -15.55
N ILE A 271 6.02 -19.48 -14.54
CA ILE A 271 6.20 -19.90 -13.14
C ILE A 271 5.45 -21.21 -12.86
N TYR A 272 4.34 -21.46 -13.57
CA TYR A 272 3.58 -22.71 -13.49
C TYR A 272 4.35 -23.93 -14.04
N ASP A 273 5.40 -23.73 -14.83
CA ASP A 273 6.28 -24.81 -15.28
C ASP A 273 7.39 -25.12 -14.25
N LEU A 274 7.57 -24.24 -13.25
CA LEU A 274 8.67 -24.26 -12.28
C LEU A 274 8.22 -24.65 -10.87
N VAL A 275 6.94 -24.48 -10.55
CA VAL A 275 6.32 -24.93 -9.30
C VAL A 275 5.29 -26.01 -9.59
N SER A 276 5.17 -26.98 -8.68
CA SER A 276 4.36 -28.19 -8.88
C SER A 276 2.92 -28.03 -8.40
N SER A 277 2.62 -26.97 -7.63
CA SER A 277 1.30 -26.73 -7.06
C SER A 277 1.07 -25.27 -6.71
N GLU A 278 -0.21 -24.89 -6.55
CA GLU A 278 -0.60 -23.60 -6.00
C GLU A 278 -0.01 -23.36 -4.59
N GLN A 279 0.09 -24.41 -3.77
CA GLN A 279 0.67 -24.31 -2.43
C GLN A 279 2.17 -23.96 -2.48
N GLU A 280 2.90 -24.50 -3.45
CA GLU A 280 4.31 -24.10 -3.69
C GLU A 280 4.41 -22.67 -4.19
N LEU A 281 3.51 -22.25 -5.08
CA LEU A 281 3.43 -20.86 -5.54
C LEU A 281 3.20 -19.89 -4.38
N ILE A 282 2.21 -20.17 -3.53
CA ILE A 282 1.88 -19.36 -2.34
C ILE A 282 3.07 -19.30 -1.39
N LYS A 283 3.75 -20.44 -1.13
CA LYS A 283 4.95 -20.47 -0.28
C LYS A 283 6.10 -19.65 -0.86
N LEU A 284 6.33 -19.72 -2.17
CA LEU A 284 7.36 -18.93 -2.84
C LEU A 284 7.10 -17.43 -2.70
N PHE A 285 5.88 -16.98 -3.04
CA PHE A 285 5.52 -15.57 -2.90
C PHE A 285 5.50 -15.11 -1.44
N GLY A 286 4.96 -15.93 -0.54
CA GLY A 286 4.96 -15.66 0.90
C GLY A 286 6.37 -15.48 1.44
N PHE A 287 7.31 -16.37 1.07
CA PHE A 287 8.72 -16.22 1.44
C PHE A 287 9.33 -14.91 0.94
N ILE A 288 9.06 -14.52 -0.31
CA ILE A 288 9.62 -13.27 -0.87
C ILE A 288 9.03 -12.04 -0.15
N VAL A 289 7.71 -12.03 0.08
CA VAL A 289 7.04 -10.95 0.81
C VAL A 289 7.55 -10.84 2.24
N ASP A 290 7.66 -11.96 2.95
CA ASP A 290 8.19 -12.03 4.31
C ASP A 290 9.64 -11.55 4.38
N THR A 291 10.47 -11.97 3.41
CA THR A 291 11.87 -11.51 3.27
C THR A 291 11.95 -9.99 3.12
N ILE A 292 11.15 -9.40 2.23
CA ILE A 292 11.14 -7.96 1.99
C ILE A 292 10.65 -7.22 3.24
N THR A 293 9.55 -7.68 3.84
CA THR A 293 8.93 -7.04 5.01
C THR A 293 9.87 -7.08 6.22
N THR A 294 10.39 -8.26 6.56
CA THR A 294 11.34 -8.44 7.67
C THR A 294 12.61 -7.61 7.45
N TYR A 295 13.10 -7.52 6.20
CA TYR A 295 14.24 -6.65 5.88
C TYR A 295 13.93 -5.19 6.21
N CYS A 296 12.79 -4.67 5.74
CA CYS A 296 12.38 -3.29 5.97
C CYS A 296 12.22 -2.98 7.45
N GLU A 297 11.58 -3.86 8.23
CA GLU A 297 11.41 -3.68 9.67
C GLU A 297 12.77 -3.61 10.37
N ASN A 298 13.64 -4.58 10.10
CA ASN A 298 14.95 -4.66 10.76
C ASN A 298 15.87 -3.50 10.37
N VAL A 299 15.74 -2.95 9.16
CA VAL A 299 16.49 -1.76 8.74
C VAL A 299 15.94 -0.51 9.41
N ILE A 300 14.62 -0.32 9.43
CA ILE A 300 14.00 0.86 10.06
C ILE A 300 14.32 0.90 11.55
N ASP A 301 14.26 -0.24 12.24
CA ASP A 301 14.58 -0.39 13.66
C ASP A 301 16.03 0.00 14.01
N THR A 302 16.96 -0.06 13.05
CA THR A 302 18.33 0.43 13.29
C THR A 302 18.45 1.95 13.41
N GLY A 303 17.43 2.70 12.98
CA GLY A 303 17.47 4.17 12.92
C GLY A 303 18.39 4.75 11.84
N ILE A 304 18.97 3.92 10.96
CA ILE A 304 19.84 4.39 9.86
C ILE A 304 19.03 5.20 8.86
N THR A 305 19.50 6.40 8.52
CA THR A 305 18.77 7.37 7.68
C THR A 305 19.35 7.58 6.28
N ASN A 306 20.54 7.07 5.98
CA ASN A 306 21.17 7.23 4.66
C ASN A 306 21.83 5.93 4.15
N PHE A 307 22.01 5.84 2.84
CA PHE A 307 22.49 4.65 2.16
C PHE A 307 23.96 4.33 2.43
N ASN A 308 24.78 5.33 2.74
CA ASN A 308 26.20 5.10 3.07
C ASN A 308 26.33 4.37 4.41
N ASP A 309 25.62 4.84 5.43
CA ASP A 309 25.61 4.18 6.74
C ASP A 309 24.97 2.78 6.64
N LEU A 310 23.95 2.62 5.78
CA LEU A 310 23.36 1.31 5.52
C LEU A 310 24.34 0.34 4.85
N LYS A 311 25.18 0.82 3.93
CA LYS A 311 26.26 0.02 3.31
C LYS A 311 27.28 -0.46 4.34
N GLU A 312 27.72 0.42 5.24
CA GLU A 312 28.66 0.04 6.30
C GLU A 312 28.02 -0.93 7.30
N ALA A 313 26.77 -0.69 7.71
CA ALA A 313 26.04 -1.60 8.59
C ALA A 313 25.87 -3.01 7.98
N ARG A 314 25.61 -3.12 6.67
CA ARG A 314 25.60 -4.41 5.94
C ARG A 314 26.94 -5.11 6.06
N LYS A 315 28.04 -4.41 5.80
CA LYS A 315 29.39 -4.97 5.86
C LYS A 315 29.71 -5.50 7.26
N THR A 316 29.47 -4.71 8.30
CA THR A 316 29.68 -5.13 9.69
C THR A 316 28.85 -6.36 10.06
N LYS A 317 27.56 -6.40 9.68
CA LYS A 317 26.72 -7.57 9.94
C LYS A 317 27.21 -8.81 9.19
N ILE A 318 27.59 -8.68 7.92
CA ILE A 318 28.14 -9.79 7.12
C ILE A 318 29.43 -10.33 7.74
N GLU A 319 30.33 -9.47 8.21
CA GLU A 319 31.57 -9.86 8.88
C GLU A 319 31.34 -10.57 10.23
N SER A 320 30.18 -10.33 10.87
CA SER A 320 29.81 -10.99 12.12
C SER A 320 29.29 -12.43 11.96
N PHE A 321 28.98 -12.86 10.73
CA PHE A 321 28.46 -14.20 10.44
C PHE A 321 29.58 -15.21 10.13
#